data_AF-A0A2E9YLS2-F1
#
_entry.id   AF-A0A2E9YLS2-F1
#
_cell.length_a   1.000
_cell.length_b   1.000
_cell.length_c   1.000
_cell.angle_alpha   90.00
_cell.angle_beta   90.00
_cell.angle_gamma   90.00
#
_symmetry.space_group_name_H-M   'P 1'
#
loop_
_entity.id
_entity.type
_entity.pdbx_description
1 polymer ?
#
loop_
_entity_poly.entity_id
_entity_poly.type
_entity_poly.pdbx_seq_one_letter_code
_entity_poly.pdbx_strand_id
1 'polypeptide(L)'
;MSKGPDAYRTIGEASEEVGVPSYVLRFWETKFKQVRPVKRSGGRRFYRPNDIKILMIIKTLLHKDGLTIKGAIEHLKKVNLSEISSLSRNLFLSRENQSGSDHYKEDIQIILDDLKEIHSILT
;
A
#
# COMPACT_ATOMS: atom_id res chain seq x y z
N MET A 1 -9.10 24.62 -16.64
CA MET A 1 -7.66 24.23 -16.64
C MET A 1 -7.53 22.93 -15.86
N SER A 2 -7.04 21.85 -16.47
CA SER A 2 -6.76 20.62 -15.72
C SER A 2 -5.48 20.79 -14.92
N LYS A 3 -5.50 20.44 -13.64
CA LYS A 3 -4.29 20.40 -12.83
C LYS A 3 -3.29 19.38 -13.40
N GLY A 4 -2.01 19.60 -13.14
CA GLY A 4 -0.96 18.64 -13.50
C GLY A 4 -1.21 17.24 -12.93
N PRO A 5 -0.58 16.21 -13.51
CA PRO A 5 -0.78 14.80 -13.13
C PRO A 5 -0.45 14.53 -11.67
N ASP A 6 0.56 15.21 -11.12
CA ASP A 6 1.01 15.01 -9.74
C ASP A 6 0.32 15.90 -8.70
N ALA A 7 -0.55 16.80 -9.14
CA ALA A 7 -1.20 17.75 -8.26
C ALA A 7 -2.31 17.11 -7.43
N TYR A 8 -2.53 17.62 -6.23
CA TYR A 8 -3.55 17.09 -5.34
C TYR A 8 -4.95 17.50 -5.81
N ARG A 9 -5.90 16.58 -5.69
CA ARG A 9 -7.31 16.81 -6.01
C ARG A 9 -8.09 17.12 -4.75
N THR A 10 -8.96 18.11 -4.80
CA THR A 10 -10.04 18.28 -3.82
C THR A 10 -11.09 17.18 -4.01
N ILE A 11 -12.05 17.05 -3.09
CA ILE A 11 -13.12 16.05 -3.25
C ILE A 11 -14.01 16.29 -4.46
N GLY A 12 -14.26 17.56 -4.84
CA GLY A 12 -15.02 17.88 -6.05
C GLY A 12 -14.28 17.43 -7.30
N GLU A 13 -12.99 17.79 -7.41
CA GLU A 13 -12.15 17.37 -8.54
C GLU A 13 -11.99 15.84 -8.60
N ALA A 14 -11.82 15.17 -7.45
CA ALA A 14 -11.76 13.71 -7.39
C ALA A 14 -13.09 13.08 -7.80
N SER A 15 -14.23 13.71 -7.47
CA SER A 15 -15.56 13.26 -7.84
C SER A 15 -15.79 13.34 -9.34
N GLU A 16 -15.38 14.44 -9.97
CA GLU A 16 -15.39 14.62 -11.42
C GLU A 16 -14.46 13.64 -12.12
N GLU A 17 -13.21 13.52 -11.64
CA GLU A 17 -12.19 12.67 -12.25
C GLU A 17 -12.54 11.19 -12.16
N VAL A 18 -12.89 10.69 -10.96
CA VAL A 18 -13.31 9.31 -10.75
C VAL A 18 -14.70 9.05 -11.36
N GLY A 19 -15.53 10.07 -11.52
CA GLY A 19 -16.89 9.95 -12.04
C GLY A 19 -17.83 9.23 -11.07
N VAL A 20 -17.73 9.55 -9.78
CA VAL A 20 -18.67 9.11 -8.73
C VAL A 20 -18.98 10.29 -7.81
N PRO A 21 -20.18 10.38 -7.22
CA PRO A 21 -20.53 11.49 -6.34
C PRO A 21 -19.60 11.63 -5.13
N SER A 22 -19.37 12.86 -4.68
CA SER A 22 -18.48 13.15 -3.55
C SER A 22 -18.84 12.38 -2.27
N TYR A 23 -20.13 12.15 -1.98
CA TYR A 23 -20.54 11.38 -0.80
C TYR A 23 -20.13 9.89 -0.89
N VAL A 24 -20.05 9.34 -2.10
CA VAL A 24 -19.56 7.97 -2.34
C VAL A 24 -18.06 7.89 -2.05
N LEU A 25 -17.27 8.89 -2.47
CA LEU A 25 -15.86 8.96 -2.11
C LEU A 25 -15.65 9.01 -0.59
N ARG A 26 -16.45 9.84 0.12
CA ARG A 26 -16.43 9.89 1.59
C ARG A 26 -16.76 8.54 2.21
N PHE A 27 -17.74 7.84 1.66
CA PHE A 27 -18.10 6.51 2.13
C PHE A 27 -16.95 5.52 1.89
N TRP A 28 -16.33 5.52 0.72
CA TRP A 28 -15.21 4.65 0.39
C TRP A 28 -13.98 4.90 1.28
N GLU A 29 -13.68 6.14 1.65
CA GLU A 29 -12.62 6.44 2.65
C GLU A 29 -12.82 5.68 3.97
N THR A 30 -14.06 5.38 4.36
CA THR A 30 -14.34 4.63 5.61
C THR A 30 -14.14 3.13 5.45
N LYS A 31 -14.11 2.61 4.22
CA LYS A 31 -14.07 1.18 3.92
C LYS A 31 -12.70 0.71 3.41
N PHE A 32 -12.04 1.53 2.61
CA PHE A 32 -10.79 1.18 1.94
C PHE A 32 -9.61 1.89 2.60
N LYS A 33 -8.83 1.16 3.40
CA LYS A 33 -7.66 1.69 4.13
C LYS A 33 -6.56 2.25 3.22
N GLN A 34 -6.55 1.86 1.96
CA GLN A 34 -5.60 2.31 0.94
C GLN A 34 -5.86 3.74 0.48
N VAL A 35 -7.09 4.25 0.64
CA VAL A 35 -7.46 5.63 0.27
C VAL A 35 -7.40 6.50 1.52
N ARG A 36 -6.36 7.33 1.64
CA ARG A 36 -6.14 8.16 2.83
C ARG A 36 -5.86 9.62 2.42
N PRO A 37 -6.92 10.40 2.11
CA PRO A 37 -6.73 11.78 1.71
C PRO A 37 -6.08 12.58 2.83
N VAL A 38 -5.19 13.49 2.45
CA VAL A 38 -4.55 14.43 3.38
C VAL A 38 -5.60 15.43 3.86
N LYS A 39 -5.80 15.48 5.18
CA LYS A 39 -6.71 16.45 5.81
C LYS A 39 -5.90 17.69 6.19
N ARG A 40 -6.32 18.87 5.71
CA ARG A 40 -5.76 20.17 6.14
C ARG A 40 -6.68 20.85 7.17
N SER A 41 -6.22 21.98 7.72
CA SER A 41 -7.04 22.86 8.55
C SER A 41 -8.38 23.16 7.88
N GLY A 42 -9.47 23.04 8.65
CA GLY A 42 -10.85 23.17 8.16
C GLY A 42 -11.47 21.90 7.56
N GLY A 43 -10.86 20.71 7.73
CA GLY A 43 -11.48 19.42 7.38
C GLY A 43 -11.56 19.13 5.88
N ARG A 44 -10.91 19.96 5.05
CA ARG A 44 -10.81 19.76 3.61
C ARG A 44 -9.89 18.57 3.30
N ARG A 45 -10.33 17.74 2.35
CA ARG A 45 -9.65 16.52 1.91
C ARG A 45 -8.95 16.80 0.59
N PHE A 46 -7.69 16.37 0.54
CA PHE A 46 -6.89 16.41 -0.67
C PHE A 46 -6.38 15.01 -0.99
N TYR A 47 -6.75 14.50 -2.15
CA TYR A 47 -6.35 13.19 -2.67
C TYR A 47 -5.05 13.34 -3.43
N ARG A 48 -4.09 12.46 -3.13
CA ARG A 48 -2.86 12.32 -3.90
C ARG A 48 -3.19 11.68 -5.27
N PRO A 49 -2.32 11.83 -6.27
CA PRO A 49 -2.47 11.12 -7.54
C PRO A 49 -2.67 9.61 -7.35
N ASN A 50 -1.97 9.00 -6.39
CA ASN A 50 -2.12 7.58 -6.08
C ASN A 50 -3.49 7.24 -5.48
N ASP A 51 -4.05 8.10 -4.62
CA ASP A 51 -5.41 7.90 -4.08
C ASP A 51 -6.44 7.86 -5.22
N ILE A 52 -6.28 8.73 -6.23
CA ILE A 52 -7.16 8.76 -7.41
C ILE A 52 -7.07 7.46 -8.21
N LYS A 53 -5.85 6.95 -8.44
CA LYS A 53 -5.65 5.65 -9.11
C LYS A 53 -6.34 4.52 -8.35
N ILE A 54 -6.20 4.48 -7.03
CA ILE A 54 -6.86 3.47 -6.19
C ILE A 54 -8.38 3.61 -6.25
N LEU A 55 -8.91 4.84 -6.22
CA LEU A 55 -10.35 5.10 -6.35
C LEU A 55 -10.92 4.64 -7.70
N MET A 56 -10.17 4.80 -8.80
CA MET A 56 -10.54 4.27 -10.12
C MET A 56 -10.59 2.74 -10.14
N ILE A 57 -9.63 2.09 -9.48
CA ILE A 57 -9.64 0.62 -9.31
C ILE A 57 -10.86 0.19 -8.50
N ILE A 58 -11.13 0.84 -7.37
CA ILE A 58 -12.31 0.55 -6.53
C ILE A 58 -13.60 0.70 -7.36
N LYS A 59 -13.74 1.78 -8.14
CA LYS A 59 -14.89 1.98 -9.03
C LYS A 59 -15.06 0.82 -10.00
N THR A 60 -13.97 0.37 -10.62
CA THR A 60 -13.99 -0.75 -11.57
C THR A 60 -14.45 -2.03 -10.88
N LEU A 61 -13.84 -2.37 -9.74
CA LEU A 61 -14.20 -3.57 -8.97
C LEU A 61 -15.67 -3.59 -8.55
N LEU A 62 -16.22 -2.45 -8.15
CA LEU A 62 -17.59 -2.37 -7.65
C LEU A 62 -18.63 -2.26 -8.77
N HIS A 63 -18.40 -1.42 -9.77
CA HIS A 63 -19.42 -1.10 -10.78
C HIS A 63 -19.31 -1.95 -12.03
N LYS A 64 -18.09 -2.33 -12.44
CA LYS A 64 -17.86 -3.14 -13.63
C LYS A 64 -17.82 -4.62 -13.30
N ASP A 65 -17.08 -4.99 -12.26
CA ASP A 65 -16.88 -6.40 -11.88
C ASP A 65 -17.96 -6.89 -10.89
N GLY A 66 -18.83 -6.00 -10.41
CA GLY A 66 -19.95 -6.32 -9.55
C GLY A 66 -19.56 -6.86 -8.17
N LEU A 67 -18.32 -6.61 -7.72
CA LEU A 67 -17.87 -7.06 -6.41
C LEU A 67 -18.61 -6.31 -5.30
N THR A 68 -18.85 -7.01 -4.20
CA THR A 68 -19.24 -6.35 -2.95
C THR A 68 -18.06 -5.58 -2.36
N ILE A 69 -18.33 -4.64 -1.44
CA ILE A 69 -17.28 -3.91 -0.71
C ILE A 69 -16.28 -4.87 -0.06
N LYS A 70 -16.76 -5.95 0.56
CA LYS A 70 -15.90 -6.98 1.17
C LYS A 70 -15.04 -7.67 0.11
N GLY A 71 -15.63 -8.04 -1.04
CA GLY A 71 -14.91 -8.65 -2.15
C GLY A 71 -13.80 -7.75 -2.71
N ALA A 72 -14.10 -6.47 -2.93
CA ALA A 72 -13.12 -5.50 -3.40
C ALA A 72 -11.97 -5.27 -2.40
N ILE A 73 -12.25 -5.22 -1.10
CA ILE A 73 -11.22 -5.11 -0.04
C ILE A 73 -10.26 -6.32 -0.09
N GLU A 74 -10.79 -7.54 -0.18
CA GLU A 74 -9.97 -8.75 -0.24
C GLU A 74 -9.18 -8.82 -1.55
N HIS A 75 -9.76 -8.39 -2.67
CA HIS A 75 -9.05 -8.30 -3.94
C HIS A 75 -7.84 -7.35 -3.84
N LEU A 76 -8.03 -6.14 -3.30
CA LEU A 76 -6.95 -5.18 -3.13
C LEU A 76 -5.84 -5.68 -2.20
N LYS A 77 -6.14 -6.46 -1.15
CA LYS A 77 -5.11 -7.06 -0.29
C LYS A 77 -4.27 -8.09 -1.03
N LYS A 78 -4.89 -8.95 -1.84
CA LYS A 78 -4.19 -10.00 -2.60
C LYS A 78 -3.19 -9.42 -3.60
N VAL A 79 -3.59 -8.36 -4.32
CA VAL A 79 -2.70 -7.67 -5.26
C VAL A 79 -1.45 -7.16 -4.54
N ASN A 80 -1.61 -6.44 -3.43
CA ASN A 80 -0.47 -5.96 -2.63
C ASN A 80 0.45 -7.11 -2.17
N LEU A 81 -0.13 -8.23 -1.73
CA LEU A 81 0.66 -9.37 -1.25
C LEU A 81 1.46 -10.03 -2.39
N SER A 82 0.87 -10.14 -3.58
CA SER A 82 1.57 -10.68 -4.76
C SER A 82 2.72 -9.79 -5.21
N GLU A 83 2.53 -8.47 -5.16
CA GLU A 83 3.56 -7.49 -5.51
C GLU A 83 4.71 -7.53 -4.50
N ILE A 84 4.42 -7.57 -3.19
CA ILE A 84 5.42 -7.77 -2.13
C ILE A 84 6.16 -9.10 -2.29
N SER A 85 5.45 -10.19 -2.62
CA SER A 85 6.07 -11.50 -2.85
C SER A 85 6.98 -11.50 -4.08
N SER A 86 6.62 -10.76 -5.12
CA SER A 86 7.45 -10.61 -6.32
C SER A 86 8.68 -9.73 -6.05
N LEU A 87 8.52 -8.64 -5.29
CA LEU A 87 9.60 -7.76 -4.84
C LEU A 87 10.57 -8.50 -3.93
N SER A 88 10.06 -9.27 -2.97
CA SER A 88 10.92 -10.06 -2.09
C SER A 88 11.68 -11.09 -2.90
N ARG A 89 11.01 -11.84 -3.80
CA ARG A 89 11.67 -12.79 -4.71
C ARG A 89 12.74 -12.12 -5.57
N ASN A 90 12.46 -10.97 -6.17
CA ASN A 90 13.43 -10.24 -6.98
C ASN A 90 14.62 -9.75 -6.15
N LEU A 91 14.38 -9.31 -4.90
CA LEU A 91 15.45 -8.94 -3.98
C LEU A 91 16.30 -10.15 -3.58
N PHE A 92 15.68 -11.31 -3.35
CA PHE A 92 16.39 -12.57 -3.08
C PHE A 92 17.22 -13.02 -4.30
N LEU A 93 16.65 -12.99 -5.50
CA LEU A 93 17.35 -13.35 -6.74
C LEU A 93 18.48 -12.36 -7.10
N SER A 94 18.30 -11.07 -6.78
CA SER A 94 19.35 -10.06 -6.95
C SER A 94 20.50 -10.24 -5.96
N ARG A 95 20.21 -10.83 -4.78
CA ARG A 95 21.22 -11.18 -3.77
C ARG A 95 21.99 -12.45 -4.12
N GLU A 96 21.36 -13.45 -4.76
CA GLU A 96 22.06 -14.65 -5.24
C GLU A 96 23.06 -14.35 -6.36
N ASN A 97 22.79 -13.33 -7.19
CA ASN A 97 23.75 -12.86 -8.21
C ASN A 97 24.95 -12.07 -7.66
N GLN A 98 25.01 -11.83 -6.34
CA GLN A 98 26.21 -11.35 -5.67
C GLN A 98 26.74 -12.46 -4.76
N SER A 99 27.41 -13.43 -5.36
CA SER A 99 28.19 -14.44 -4.64
C SER A 99 29.33 -13.75 -3.87
N GLY A 100 29.07 -13.54 -2.59
CA GLY A 100 30.03 -13.23 -1.52
C GLY A 100 29.52 -13.88 -0.23
N SER A 101 29.17 -15.16 -0.32
CA SER A 101 28.50 -15.94 0.72
C SER A 101 29.53 -16.75 1.49
N ASP A 102 30.06 -16.20 2.58
CA ASP A 102 30.59 -16.98 3.70
C ASP A 102 30.57 -16.13 4.98
N HIS A 103 30.91 -14.84 4.89
CA HIS A 103 31.06 -13.97 6.07
C HIS A 103 29.75 -13.71 6.86
N TYR A 104 28.60 -13.62 6.17
CA TYR A 104 27.33 -13.29 6.82
C TYR A 104 26.76 -14.43 7.66
N LYS A 105 27.15 -15.69 7.39
CA LYS A 105 26.74 -16.81 8.25
C LYS A 105 27.47 -16.76 9.58
N GLU A 106 28.73 -16.37 9.58
CA GLU A 106 29.54 -16.19 10.79
C GLU A 106 28.98 -15.03 11.62
N ASP A 107 28.70 -13.88 11.00
CA ASP A 107 28.13 -12.73 11.71
C ASP A 107 26.75 -13.04 12.31
N ILE A 108 25.89 -13.75 11.58
CA ILE A 108 24.57 -14.17 12.10
C ILE A 108 24.74 -15.19 13.24
N GLN A 109 25.69 -16.12 13.12
CA GLN A 109 25.94 -17.12 14.16
C GLN A 109 26.44 -16.47 15.45
N ILE A 110 27.36 -15.50 15.34
CA ILE A 110 27.86 -14.71 16.46
C ILE A 110 26.71 -13.97 17.15
N ILE A 111 25.87 -13.27 16.39
CA ILE A 111 24.71 -12.55 16.95
C ILE A 111 23.72 -13.51 17.64
N LEU A 112 23.49 -14.69 17.06
CA LEU A 112 22.59 -15.68 17.65
C LEU A 112 23.15 -16.28 18.94
N ASP A 113 24.47 -16.42 19.06
CA ASP A 113 25.10 -16.94 20.25
C ASP A 113 25.19 -15.88 21.36
N ASP A 114 25.48 -14.62 21.01
CA ASP A 114 25.38 -13.47 21.93
C ASP A 114 23.96 -13.33 22.52
N LEU A 115 22.93 -13.53 21.70
CA LEU A 115 21.54 -13.45 22.14
C LEU A 115 21.15 -14.61 23.09
N LYS A 116 21.70 -15.81 22.88
CA LYS A 116 21.50 -16.94 23.81
C LYS A 116 22.21 -16.69 25.13
N GLU A 117 23.41 -16.12 25.09
CA GLU A 117 24.17 -15.77 26.30
C GLU A 117 23.41 -14.74 27.14
N ILE A 118 22.88 -13.68 26.53
CA ILE A 118 22.04 -12.67 27.21
C ILE A 118 20.78 -13.32 27.79
N HIS A 119 20.10 -14.20 27.05
CA HIS A 119 18.91 -14.88 27.56
C HIS A 119 19.21 -15.78 28.76
N SER A 120 20.38 -16.44 28.78
CA SER A 120 20.82 -17.29 29.90
C SER A 120 21.21 -16.50 31.16
N ILE A 121 21.51 -15.21 31.04
CA ILE A 121 21.83 -14.33 32.18
C ILE A 121 20.54 -13.75 32.79
N LEU A 122 19.49 -13.61 31.97
CA LEU A 122 18.21 -13.00 32.35
C LEU A 122 17.14 -14.00 32.82
N THR A 123 17.42 -15.31 32.75
CA THR A 123 16.52 -16.40 33.17
C THR A 123 17.25 -17.36 34.09
#